data_AF-A0A151S992-F1
#
_entry.id   AF-A0A151S992-F1
#
_cell.length_a   1.000
_cell.length_b   1.000
_cell.length_c   1.000
_cell.angle_alpha   90.00
_cell.angle_beta   90.00
_cell.angle_gamma   90.00
#
_symmetry.space_group_name_H-M   'P 1'
#
loop_
_entity.id
_entity.type
_entity.pdbx_description
1 polymer ?
#
loop_
_entity_poly.entity_id
_entity_poly.type
_entity_poly.pdbx_seq_one_letter_code
_entity_poly.pdbx_strand_id
1 'polypeptide(L)'
;MSDDIKFYRKFFDRLTRKSIIWQPYSPFEQMPEDCTQGIRIWDSVIPLLSLCICEWHQPDRVMRQFGCQQPIPNPPMTPAHVHALTLRGKADDDWTTILSLALEHWANRYAYHFAPTPPQVGLSCTFR
;
A
#
# COMPACT_ATOMS: atom_id res chain seq x y z
N MET A 1 14.16 23.89 9.44
CA MET A 1 13.97 22.42 9.53
C MET A 1 12.76 22.00 10.35
N SER A 2 12.59 22.40 11.62
CA SER A 2 11.39 22.00 12.41
C SER A 2 10.08 22.70 11.96
N ASP A 3 10.17 23.97 11.58
CA ASP A 3 9.01 24.75 11.11
C ASP A 3 8.51 24.32 9.73
N ASP A 4 9.41 23.81 8.88
CA ASP A 4 9.07 23.29 7.55
C ASP A 4 8.17 22.05 7.67
N ILE A 5 8.46 21.13 8.58
CA ILE A 5 7.64 19.93 8.80
C ILE A 5 6.24 20.30 9.29
N LYS A 6 6.12 21.26 10.21
CA LYS A 6 4.82 21.75 10.70
C LYS A 6 4.04 22.43 9.59
N PHE A 7 4.71 23.21 8.75
CA PHE A 7 4.13 23.84 7.58
C PHE A 7 3.58 22.80 6.59
N TYR A 8 4.40 21.82 6.18
CA TYR A 8 3.98 20.79 5.24
C TYR A 8 2.85 19.93 5.79
N ARG A 9 2.87 19.54 7.08
CA ARG A 9 1.75 18.83 7.71
C ARG A 9 0.45 19.63 7.59
N LYS A 10 0.47 20.89 8.03
CA LYS A 10 -0.71 21.77 7.93
C LYS A 10 -1.16 22.00 6.49
N PHE A 11 -0.23 22.03 5.54
CA PHE A 11 -0.53 22.12 4.13
C PHE A 11 -1.26 20.87 3.63
N PHE A 12 -0.73 19.68 3.92
CA PHE A 12 -1.36 18.40 3.57
C PHE A 12 -2.73 18.21 4.24
N ASP A 13 -2.87 18.57 5.51
CA ASP A 13 -4.14 18.51 6.24
C ASP A 13 -5.23 19.40 5.64
N ARG A 14 -4.83 20.46 4.92
CA ARG A 14 -5.73 21.40 4.24
C ARG A 14 -6.02 21.02 2.79
N LEU A 15 -5.35 20.00 2.23
CA LEU A 15 -5.64 19.56 0.88
C LEU A 15 -7.05 18.97 0.82
N THR A 16 -7.82 19.46 -0.14
CA THR A 16 -9.11 18.90 -0.49
C THR A 16 -8.95 17.85 -1.60
N ARG A 17 -9.97 17.02 -1.81
CA ARG A 17 -9.98 16.06 -2.93
C ARG A 17 -9.70 16.74 -4.28
N LYS A 18 -10.12 18.00 -4.47
CA LYS A 18 -9.94 18.76 -5.72
C LYS A 18 -8.52 19.31 -5.89
N SER A 19 -7.76 19.47 -4.82
CA SER A 19 -6.36 19.93 -4.88
C SER A 19 -5.36 18.81 -5.13
N ILE A 20 -5.79 17.54 -5.13
CA ILE A 20 -4.91 16.40 -5.39
C ILE A 20 -5.13 15.89 -6.81
N ILE A 21 -4.09 15.99 -7.63
CA ILE A 21 -4.06 15.34 -8.95
C ILE A 21 -3.40 13.97 -8.75
N TRP A 22 -4.17 12.91 -8.97
CA TRP A 22 -3.65 11.54 -8.96
C TRP A 22 -2.96 11.26 -10.29
N GLN A 23 -1.67 11.56 -10.36
CA GLN A 23 -0.85 11.19 -11.52
C GLN A 23 -0.32 9.77 -11.32
N PRO A 24 -0.36 8.93 -12.37
CA PRO A 24 0.38 7.67 -12.36
C PRO A 24 1.85 7.90 -12.08
N TYR A 25 2.52 6.90 -11.50
CA TYR A 25 3.97 6.92 -11.39
C TYR A 25 4.58 7.10 -12.79
N SER A 26 5.62 7.93 -12.87
CA SER A 26 6.39 8.11 -14.10
C SER A 26 6.99 6.77 -14.56
N PRO A 27 7.39 6.63 -15.84
CA PRO A 27 7.91 5.37 -16.35
C PRO A 27 8.99 4.82 -15.42
N PHE A 28 8.75 3.63 -14.88
CA PHE A 28 9.64 3.01 -13.89
C PHE A 28 11.06 2.80 -14.44
N GLU A 29 11.19 2.78 -15.77
CA GLU A 29 12.44 2.76 -16.54
C GLU A 29 13.38 3.93 -16.22
N GLN A 30 12.86 5.03 -15.68
CA GLN A 30 13.64 6.20 -15.28
C GLN A 30 14.05 6.18 -13.79
N MET A 31 13.56 5.23 -13.01
CA MET A 31 13.90 5.11 -11.60
C MET A 31 15.25 4.39 -11.43
N PRO A 32 16.06 4.76 -10.40
CA PRO A 32 17.26 4.01 -10.07
C PRO A 32 16.95 2.53 -9.85
N GLU A 33 17.90 1.65 -10.20
CA GLU A 33 17.71 0.20 -10.11
C GLU A 33 17.31 -0.25 -8.69
N ASP A 34 17.95 0.31 -7.67
CA ASP A 34 17.63 0.09 -6.25
C ASP A 34 16.16 0.41 -5.93
N CYS A 35 15.59 1.43 -6.57
CA CYS A 35 14.21 1.84 -6.38
C CYS A 35 13.21 0.95 -7.14
N THR A 36 13.68 0.10 -8.06
CA THR A 36 12.85 -0.86 -8.82
C THR A 36 12.98 -2.29 -8.31
N GLN A 37 13.84 -2.52 -7.32
CA GLN A 37 13.95 -3.80 -6.65
C GLN A 37 12.58 -4.21 -6.08
N GLY A 38 12.12 -5.39 -6.48
CA GLY A 38 10.80 -5.89 -6.06
C GLY A 38 9.61 -5.30 -6.83
N ILE A 39 9.79 -4.72 -8.02
CA ILE A 39 8.68 -4.24 -8.86
C ILE A 39 7.56 -5.27 -9.05
N ARG A 40 7.92 -6.57 -9.08
CA ARG A 40 6.99 -7.70 -9.20
C ARG A 40 6.06 -7.91 -8.02
N ILE A 41 6.24 -7.20 -6.90
CA ILE A 41 5.37 -7.28 -5.72
C ILE A 41 4.64 -5.96 -5.45
N TRP A 42 4.82 -4.94 -6.30
CA TRP A 42 4.21 -3.62 -6.08
C TRP A 42 2.70 -3.62 -6.23
N ASP A 43 2.19 -4.47 -7.10
CA ASP A 43 0.76 -4.70 -7.34
C ASP A 43 0.18 -5.82 -6.47
N SER A 44 1.00 -6.42 -5.60
CA SER A 44 0.58 -7.53 -4.76
C SER A 44 -0.22 -7.06 -3.53
N VAL A 45 -1.34 -7.71 -3.23
CA VAL A 45 -2.15 -7.49 -2.02
C VAL A 45 -1.77 -8.52 -0.97
N ILE A 46 -0.81 -8.18 -0.11
CA ILE A 46 -0.14 -9.13 0.80
C ILE A 46 0.21 -8.49 2.14
N PRO A 47 0.39 -9.27 3.22
CA PRO A 47 0.97 -8.76 4.46
C PRO A 47 2.49 -8.58 4.29
N LEU A 48 2.98 -7.41 4.71
CA LEU A 48 4.40 -7.08 4.83
C LEU A 48 4.82 -7.13 6.29
N LEU A 49 6.00 -7.69 6.55
CA LEU A 49 6.61 -7.72 7.88
C LEU A 49 7.72 -6.68 7.92
N SER A 50 7.52 -5.64 8.74
CA SER A 50 8.54 -4.61 8.99
C SER A 50 8.96 -4.65 10.45
N LEU A 51 10.18 -5.14 10.70
CA LEU A 51 10.75 -5.39 12.02
C LEU A 51 9.88 -6.33 12.87
N CYS A 52 8.92 -5.73 13.55
CA CYS A 52 8.07 -6.33 14.56
C CYS A 52 6.59 -6.10 14.27
N ILE A 53 6.23 -5.52 13.13
CA ILE A 53 4.86 -5.12 12.80
C ILE A 53 4.48 -5.78 11.48
N CYS A 54 3.29 -6.37 11.45
CA CYS A 54 2.65 -6.80 10.22
C CYS A 54 1.76 -5.66 9.70
N GLU A 55 1.88 -5.31 8.43
CA GLU A 55 1.03 -4.31 7.77
C GLU A 55 0.58 -4.85 6.41
N TRP A 56 -0.69 -4.66 6.05
CA TRP A 56 -1.18 -5.09 4.74
C TRP A 56 -0.79 -4.08 3.66
N HIS A 57 -0.07 -4.56 2.64
CA HIS A 57 0.12 -3.86 1.38
C HIS A 57 -1.14 -4.01 0.53
N GLN A 58 -1.77 -2.89 0.18
CA GLN A 58 -3.08 -2.85 -0.51
C GLN A 58 -3.05 -1.91 -1.73
N PRO A 59 -2.28 -2.24 -2.78
CA PRO A 59 -2.18 -1.43 -3.99
C PRO A 59 -3.49 -1.38 -4.80
N ASP A 60 -4.39 -2.34 -4.59
CA ASP A 60 -5.78 -2.36 -5.07
C ASP A 60 -6.60 -1.15 -4.61
N ARG A 61 -6.14 -0.42 -3.58
CA ARG A 61 -6.78 0.81 -3.08
C ARG A 61 -6.13 2.08 -3.63
N VAL A 62 -5.08 1.96 -4.44
CA VAL A 62 -4.36 3.07 -5.12
C VAL A 62 -4.05 2.80 -6.60
N MET A 63 -4.83 1.93 -7.27
CA MET A 63 -4.71 1.56 -8.70
C MET A 63 -4.46 2.72 -9.68
N ARG A 64 -4.98 3.92 -9.42
CA ARG A 64 -4.70 5.12 -10.24
C ARG A 64 -3.23 5.50 -10.34
N GLN A 65 -2.43 5.22 -9.31
CA GLN A 65 -0.99 5.45 -9.34
C GLN A 65 -0.27 4.48 -10.31
N PHE A 66 -0.89 3.34 -10.61
CA PHE A 66 -0.41 2.36 -11.57
C PHE A 66 -1.01 2.57 -12.98
N GLY A 67 -1.72 3.68 -13.19
CA GLY A 67 -2.40 3.98 -14.47
C GLY A 67 -3.72 3.24 -14.66
N CYS A 68 -4.19 2.49 -13.67
CA CYS A 68 -5.44 1.74 -13.71
C CYS A 68 -6.63 2.57 -13.21
N GLN A 69 -7.85 2.20 -13.62
CA GLN A 69 -9.08 2.73 -13.03
C GLN A 69 -9.27 2.20 -11.60
N GLN A 70 -9.71 3.09 -10.70
CA GLN A 70 -9.97 2.75 -9.30
C GLN A 70 -11.46 2.44 -9.06
N PRO A 71 -11.85 1.19 -8.75
CA PRO A 71 -13.20 0.89 -8.26
C PRO A 71 -13.41 1.45 -6.85
N ILE A 72 -14.64 1.37 -6.32
CA ILE A 72 -14.86 1.66 -4.90
C ILE A 72 -14.07 0.62 -4.09
N PRO A 73 -13.06 1.03 -3.30
CA PRO A 73 -12.21 0.08 -2.61
C PRO A 73 -12.98 -0.58 -1.47
N ASN A 74 -12.69 -1.85 -1.23
CA ASN A 74 -13.13 -2.54 -0.02
C ASN A 74 -12.58 -1.83 1.23
N PRO A 75 -13.21 -2.05 2.40
CA PRO A 75 -12.64 -1.63 3.67
C PRO A 75 -11.17 -2.07 3.79
N PRO A 76 -10.31 -1.25 4.39
CA PRO A 76 -8.91 -1.61 4.57
C PRO A 76 -8.79 -2.95 5.29
N MET A 77 -7.85 -3.78 4.86
CA MET A 77 -7.42 -4.96 5.58
C MET A 77 -6.54 -4.50 6.74
N THR A 78 -7.17 -3.90 7.73
CA THR A 78 -6.57 -3.59 9.03
C THR A 78 -7.28 -4.40 10.11
N PRO A 79 -7.23 -5.75 10.09
CA PRO A 79 -7.76 -6.50 11.22
C PRO A 79 -7.07 -6.00 12.49
N ALA A 80 -7.85 -5.70 13.53
CA ALA A 80 -7.31 -5.23 14.82
C ALA A 80 -6.21 -6.17 15.37
N HIS A 81 -6.26 -7.43 14.98
CA HIS A 81 -5.24 -8.43 15.27
C HIS A 81 -3.88 -8.10 14.67
N VAL A 82 -3.80 -7.57 13.44
CA VAL A 82 -2.54 -7.33 12.71
C VAL A 82 -1.69 -6.23 13.36
N HIS A 83 -2.32 -5.18 13.89
CA HIS A 83 -1.63 -4.18 14.70
C HIS A 83 -1.26 -4.68 16.11
N ALA A 84 -1.89 -5.77 16.59
CA ALA A 84 -1.54 -6.46 17.83
C ALA A 84 -0.46 -7.55 17.63
N LEU A 85 -0.14 -7.90 16.38
CA LEU A 85 1.00 -8.73 15.98
C LEU A 85 2.28 -7.91 16.11
N THR A 86 2.65 -7.59 17.35
CA THR A 86 3.91 -6.91 17.66
C THR A 86 4.90 -7.89 18.26
N LEU A 87 6.06 -8.08 17.63
CA LEU A 87 7.16 -8.91 18.19
C LEU A 87 7.78 -8.31 19.49
N ARG A 88 7.35 -7.12 19.92
CA ARG A 88 7.84 -6.48 21.16
C ARG A 88 7.24 -7.15 22.40
N GLY A 89 8.11 -7.61 23.31
CA GLY A 89 7.72 -8.07 24.64
C GLY A 89 7.03 -9.44 24.68
N LYS A 90 7.09 -10.20 23.59
CA LYS A 90 6.37 -11.46 23.39
C LYS A 90 7.33 -12.54 22.87
N ALA A 91 8.46 -12.74 23.55
CA ALA A 91 9.51 -13.66 23.10
C ALA A 91 9.10 -15.15 23.21
N ASP A 92 8.16 -15.47 24.10
CA ASP A 92 7.71 -16.84 24.37
C ASP A 92 6.52 -17.29 23.51
N ASP A 93 5.95 -16.39 22.69
CA ASP A 93 4.84 -16.70 21.79
C ASP A 93 5.33 -17.54 20.60
N ASP A 94 4.52 -18.51 20.14
CA ASP A 94 4.80 -19.23 18.90
C ASP A 94 4.50 -18.36 17.67
N TRP A 95 5.48 -17.53 17.33
CA TRP A 95 5.46 -16.65 16.16
C TRP A 95 5.23 -17.37 14.84
N THR A 96 5.63 -18.64 14.75
CA THR A 96 5.47 -19.44 13.53
C THR A 96 3.99 -19.70 13.28
N THR A 97 3.26 -20.07 14.33
CA THR A 97 1.82 -20.28 14.28
C THR A 97 1.08 -18.97 14.11
N ILE A 98 1.47 -17.93 14.87
CA ILE A 98 0.83 -16.60 14.81
C ILE A 98 0.96 -15.96 13.42
N LEU A 99 2.13 -16.07 12.79
CA LEU A 99 2.40 -15.49 11.47
C LEU A 99 2.13 -16.46 10.31
N SER A 100 1.67 -17.68 10.58
CA SER A 100 1.50 -18.73 9.57
C SER A 100 0.72 -18.25 8.34
N LEU A 101 -0.42 -17.60 8.56
CA LEU A 101 -1.24 -17.04 7.48
C LEU A 101 -0.48 -15.95 6.70
N ALA A 102 0.24 -15.07 7.39
CA ALA A 102 1.02 -14.02 6.74
C ALA A 102 2.18 -14.61 5.92
N LEU A 103 2.85 -15.64 6.44
CA LEU A 103 3.91 -16.38 5.74
C LEU A 103 3.37 -17.12 4.52
N GLU A 104 2.18 -17.72 4.60
CA GLU A 104 1.52 -18.37 3.46
C GLU A 104 1.18 -17.36 2.36
N HIS A 105 0.60 -16.21 2.72
CA HIS A 105 0.33 -15.15 1.75
C HIS A 105 1.61 -14.63 1.11
N TRP A 106 2.68 -14.44 1.90
CA TRP A 106 3.98 -14.01 1.38
C TRP A 106 4.62 -15.05 0.45
N ALA A 107 4.52 -16.34 0.78
CA ALA A 107 5.01 -17.43 -0.07
C ALA A 107 4.32 -17.42 -1.44
N ASN A 108 3.02 -17.12 -1.46
CA ASN A 108 2.18 -17.05 -2.65
C ASN A 108 2.03 -15.63 -3.21
N ARG A 109 2.88 -14.67 -2.81
CA ARG A 109 2.72 -13.24 -3.11
C ARG A 109 2.44 -12.90 -4.58
N TYR A 110 3.07 -13.61 -5.52
CA TYR A 110 2.88 -13.35 -6.95
C TYR A 110 1.48 -13.73 -7.47
N ALA A 111 0.74 -14.57 -6.74
CA ALA A 111 -0.63 -14.94 -7.07
C ALA A 111 -1.65 -13.89 -6.60
N TYR A 112 -1.31 -13.08 -5.61
CA TYR A 112 -2.21 -12.10 -5.02
C TYR A 112 -1.93 -10.70 -5.57
N HIS A 113 -2.30 -10.43 -6.82
CA HIS A 113 -2.20 -9.10 -7.42
C HIS A 113 -3.59 -8.55 -7.77
N PHE A 114 -3.74 -7.22 -7.80
CA PHE A 114 -4.99 -6.65 -8.28
C PHE A 114 -5.15 -6.90 -9.78
N ALA A 115 -6.38 -7.15 -10.24
CA ALA A 115 -6.65 -7.33 -11.67
C ALA A 115 -6.44 -5.99 -12.40
N PRO A 116 -5.59 -5.93 -13.44
CA PRO A 116 -5.40 -4.69 -14.19
C PRO A 116 -6.73 -4.26 -14.81
N THR A 117 -7.14 -3.03 -14.53
CA THR A 117 -8.27 -2.40 -15.22
C THR A 117 -7.75 -1.58 -16.39
N PRO A 118 -8.57 -1.34 -17.44
CA PRO A 118 -8.21 -0.45 -18.52
C PRO A 118 -7.73 0.91 -17.98
N PRO A 119 -6.83 1.61 -18.70
CA PRO A 119 -6.40 2.93 -18.29
C PRO A 119 -7.58 3.87 -18.05
N GLN A 120 -7.43 4.79 -17.10
CA GLN A 120 -8.45 5.80 -16.89
C GLN A 120 -8.48 6.76 -18.10
N VAL A 121 -9.55 6.69 -18.89
CA VAL A 121 -9.77 7.60 -20.03
C VAL A 121 -10.61 8.79 -19.54
N GLY A 122 -9.99 9.98 -19.47
CA GLY A 122 -10.66 11.24 -19.12
C GLY A 122 -10.55 11.66 -17.65
N LEU A 123 -10.89 12.94 -17.38
CA LEU A 123 -10.78 13.62 -16.08
C LEU A 123 -11.93 13.30 -15.09
N SER A 124 -12.88 12.45 -15.46
CA SER A 124 -14.15 12.30 -14.74
C SER A 124 -14.31 10.91 -14.12
N CYS A 125 -13.71 10.71 -12.95
CA CYS A 125 -14.26 9.78 -11.96
C CYS A 125 -14.84 10.60 -10.81
N THR A 126 -16.06 11.11 -11.01
CA THR A 126 -16.91 11.51 -9.89
C THR A 126 -17.37 10.24 -9.18
N PHE A 127 -16.77 9.94 -8.02
CA PHE A 127 -17.38 9.04 -7.05
C PHE A 127 -18.65 9.74 -6.55
N ARG A 128 -19.82 9.17 -6.86
CA ARG A 128 -21.08 9.53 -6.23
C ARG A 128 -21.12 8.99 -4.81
#